data_AF-T0LHX5-F1
#
_entry.id   AF-T0LHX5-F1
#
_cell.length_a   1.000
_cell.length_b   1.000
_cell.length_c   1.000
_cell.angle_alpha   90.00
_cell.angle_beta   90.00
_cell.angle_gamma   90.00
#
_symmetry.space_group_name_H-M   'P 1'
#
loop_
_entity.id
_entity.type
_entity.pdbx_description
1 polymer ?
#
loop_
_entity_poly.entity_id
_entity_poly.type
_entity_poly.pdbx_seq_one_letter_code
_entity_poly.pdbx_strand_id
1 'polypeptide(L)'
;MSTSSSKTASHTGDETPAKDYNAIDLAAFNGKELPADFIDVEDCYIVHGIRHHENFARSIEVTQLCLEKGREFARARNAGLIMSNEVPQMSSEVEKPYCIWYPDLATEDTYRSLAQRYPDMRYNVGRACAVAGYKALYDELDLLPDVSIAEEARDNGHMDIFDAIVNQPVRYAVMNDYTRTVELENPSAGVCLNGDAAVRSSLARPMPKKKFNVTRTDGHYFDIQEDKNAGPSSWPTPECSTLEARFTELAYMPLPRDLPALNKDILILLAAWDGNVERYSRLRRPVLVPNELTAVLRGVYHHTPFARWLSTCVDDIVRPETTLSDLVWQAIHARSIMNGDLSRIDSETDGETLPSLFWWPHHPHETTLRELVWRRPDLRHQVTLACIASSYHELYNELTAGTEPTQQQLEMAVQVMNPHYREDVLRRADEHGVKLFPYTGSHDWEHTPWPHPTRWSRSYLRPDK
;
A
#
# COMPACT_ATOMS: atom_id res chain seq x y z
N MET A 1 66.78 38.81 -4.27
CA MET A 1 66.10 39.24 -3.04
C MET A 1 65.02 38.23 -2.74
N SER A 2 65.06 37.73 -1.51
CA SER A 2 64.33 36.58 -0.98
C SER A 2 62.83 36.79 -0.84
N THR A 3 62.05 35.72 -1.06
CA THR A 3 60.83 35.36 -0.32
C THR A 3 60.50 33.90 -0.65
N SER A 4 60.92 32.94 0.19
CA SER A 4 60.07 32.27 1.18
C SER A 4 58.93 31.43 0.57
N SER A 5 59.22 30.15 0.28
CA SER A 5 58.18 29.13 0.06
C SER A 5 58.14 28.21 1.28
N SER A 6 57.05 28.29 2.02
CA SER A 6 56.77 27.48 3.20
C SER A 6 56.41 26.06 2.80
N LYS A 7 57.13 25.09 3.36
CA LYS A 7 56.70 23.69 3.46
C LYS A 7 55.42 23.64 4.31
N THR A 8 54.36 23.06 3.77
CA THR A 8 53.26 22.52 4.57
C THR A 8 53.25 21.01 4.40
N ALA A 9 53.30 20.34 5.54
CA ALA A 9 53.49 18.91 5.70
C ALA A 9 52.27 18.13 5.21
N SER A 10 52.56 16.95 4.67
CA SER A 10 51.63 15.85 4.44
C SER A 10 50.85 15.52 5.72
N HIS A 11 49.55 15.79 5.72
CA HIS A 11 48.62 15.03 6.55
C HIS A 11 48.24 13.78 5.77
N THR A 12 48.80 12.65 6.19
CA THR A 12 48.28 11.32 5.89
C THR A 12 46.91 11.21 6.55
N GLY A 13 45.87 11.57 5.80
CA GLY A 13 44.51 11.15 6.10
C GLY A 13 44.45 9.64 5.91
N ASP A 14 44.13 8.95 6.99
CA ASP A 14 43.79 7.52 7.01
C ASP A 14 42.47 7.38 6.23
N GLU A 15 42.56 7.21 4.91
CA GLU A 15 41.43 6.88 4.06
C GLU A 15 41.03 5.42 4.36
N THR A 16 40.13 5.23 5.32
CA THR A 16 39.33 4.01 5.38
C THR A 16 38.68 3.81 4.01
N PRO A 17 38.94 2.70 3.31
CA PRO A 17 38.38 2.48 1.98
C PRO A 17 36.85 2.54 2.06
N ALA A 18 36.24 3.30 1.16
CA ALA A 18 34.79 3.39 1.08
C ALA A 18 34.19 1.98 0.97
N LYS A 19 33.42 1.55 1.98
CA LYS A 19 32.71 0.27 1.96
C LYS A 19 31.79 0.26 0.74
N ASP A 20 31.92 -0.73 -0.13
CA ASP A 20 30.96 -0.98 -1.19
C ASP A 20 29.74 -1.69 -0.61
N TYR A 21 28.82 -0.92 -0.04
CA TYR A 21 27.61 -1.43 0.62
C TYR A 21 26.80 -2.38 -0.27
N ASN A 22 26.78 -2.14 -1.59
CA ASN A 22 26.07 -2.99 -2.55
C ASN A 22 26.70 -4.38 -2.68
N ALA A 23 28.02 -4.47 -2.60
CA ALA A 23 28.73 -5.75 -2.61
C ALA A 23 28.46 -6.56 -1.33
N ILE A 24 28.38 -5.88 -0.18
CA ILE A 24 28.09 -6.51 1.12
C ILE A 24 26.64 -7.02 1.16
N ASP A 25 25.68 -6.18 0.76
CA ASP A 25 24.26 -6.56 0.66
C ASP A 25 24.05 -7.75 -0.27
N LEU A 26 24.72 -7.74 -1.43
CA LEU A 26 24.66 -8.84 -2.39
C LEU A 26 25.32 -10.12 -1.85
N ALA A 27 26.38 -10.01 -1.04
CA ALA A 27 27.00 -11.18 -0.41
C ALA A 27 26.08 -11.81 0.64
N ALA A 28 25.42 -11.00 1.47
CA ALA A 28 24.43 -11.45 2.44
C ALA A 28 23.22 -12.10 1.74
N PHE A 29 22.66 -11.42 0.73
CA PHE A 29 21.54 -11.92 -0.09
C PHE A 29 21.85 -13.29 -0.72
N ASN A 30 23.05 -13.47 -1.27
CA ASN A 30 23.48 -14.75 -1.88
C ASN A 30 24.03 -15.78 -0.87
N GLY A 31 23.85 -15.55 0.44
CA GLY A 31 24.31 -16.46 1.49
C GLY A 31 25.81 -16.78 1.45
N LYS A 32 26.64 -15.80 1.07
CA LYS A 32 28.10 -16.00 0.96
C LYS A 32 28.85 -15.60 2.23
N GLU A 33 28.43 -14.52 2.87
CA GLU A 33 29.12 -13.95 4.01
C GLU A 33 28.14 -13.18 4.90
N LEU A 34 28.35 -13.25 6.23
CA LEU A 34 27.68 -12.35 7.15
C LEU A 34 28.48 -11.04 7.26
N PRO A 35 27.84 -9.88 7.11
CA PRO A 35 28.51 -8.59 7.24
C PRO A 35 29.17 -8.45 8.61
N ALA A 36 30.40 -7.93 8.66
CA ALA A 36 31.10 -7.66 9.92
C ALA A 36 30.40 -6.59 10.78
N ASP A 37 29.61 -5.72 10.15
CA ASP A 37 28.79 -4.70 10.82
C ASP A 37 27.34 -4.81 10.34
N PHE A 38 26.45 -5.22 11.24
CA PHE A 38 25.02 -5.39 10.98
C PHE A 38 24.27 -4.06 10.90
N ILE A 39 24.87 -2.95 11.34
CA ILE A 39 24.23 -1.62 11.26
C ILE A 39 24.08 -1.20 9.79
N ASP A 40 25.00 -1.67 8.95
CA ASP A 40 25.18 -1.22 7.57
C ASP A 40 24.46 -2.11 6.54
N VAL A 41 23.90 -3.24 6.96
CA VAL A 41 23.19 -4.19 6.09
C VAL A 41 21.78 -4.39 6.55
N GLU A 42 20.85 -4.34 5.60
CA GLU A 42 19.44 -4.52 5.88
C GLU A 42 19.14 -5.99 6.23
N ASP A 43 18.55 -6.23 7.41
CA ASP A 43 18.26 -7.57 7.96
C ASP A 43 17.54 -8.48 6.95
N CYS A 44 16.73 -7.91 6.06
CA CYS A 44 16.00 -8.64 5.04
C CYS A 44 16.90 -9.42 4.07
N TYR A 45 18.09 -8.92 3.75
CA TYR A 45 19.03 -9.62 2.85
C TYR A 45 19.67 -10.82 3.53
N ILE A 46 19.95 -10.70 4.83
CA ILE A 46 20.45 -11.80 5.65
C ILE A 46 19.36 -12.87 5.79
N VAL A 47 18.12 -12.48 6.08
CA VAL A 47 16.97 -13.40 6.13
C VAL A 47 16.82 -14.15 4.81
N HIS A 48 16.88 -13.45 3.67
CA HIS A 48 16.84 -14.08 2.36
C HIS A 48 17.99 -15.10 2.18
N GLY A 49 19.22 -14.69 2.48
CA GLY A 49 20.39 -15.56 2.39
C GLY A 49 20.27 -16.84 3.23
N ILE A 50 19.81 -16.70 4.48
CA ILE A 50 19.59 -17.84 5.38
C ILE A 50 18.54 -18.81 4.82
N ARG A 51 17.43 -18.30 4.26
CA ARG A 51 16.35 -19.15 3.72
C ARG A 51 16.75 -19.88 2.44
N HIS A 52 17.53 -19.24 1.58
CA HIS A 52 17.82 -19.73 0.22
C HIS A 52 19.13 -20.52 0.11
N HIS A 53 20.01 -20.47 1.13
CA HIS A 53 21.31 -21.12 1.08
C HIS A 53 21.57 -22.00 2.31
N GLU A 54 21.37 -23.31 2.18
CA GLU A 54 21.49 -24.27 3.28
C GLU A 54 22.86 -24.21 4.00
N ASN A 55 23.96 -24.21 3.25
CA ASN A 55 25.31 -24.15 3.85
C ASN A 55 25.51 -22.88 4.69
N PHE A 56 24.90 -21.77 4.26
CA PHE A 56 24.95 -20.51 4.98
C PHE A 56 24.11 -20.57 6.26
N ALA A 57 22.89 -21.11 6.18
CA ALA A 57 22.01 -21.31 7.32
C ALA A 57 22.63 -22.18 8.43
N ARG A 58 23.47 -23.15 8.03
CA ARG A 58 24.20 -24.07 8.91
C ARG A 58 25.53 -23.54 9.43
N SER A 59 25.96 -22.36 8.97
CA SER A 59 27.22 -21.76 9.40
C SER A 59 27.21 -21.47 10.91
N ILE A 60 28.40 -21.48 11.52
CA ILE A 60 28.56 -21.21 12.96
C ILE A 60 28.14 -19.76 13.23
N GLU A 61 28.48 -18.87 12.31
CA GLU A 61 28.23 -17.45 12.35
C GLU A 61 26.71 -17.16 12.34
N VAL A 62 25.93 -17.80 11.45
CA VAL A 62 24.46 -17.67 11.44
C VAL A 62 23.84 -18.31 12.68
N THR A 63 24.36 -19.43 13.14
CA THR A 63 23.86 -20.07 14.36
C THR A 63 24.04 -19.16 15.58
N GLN A 64 25.19 -18.49 15.69
CA GLN A 64 25.44 -17.50 16.74
C GLN A 64 24.53 -16.27 16.59
N LEU A 65 24.34 -15.78 15.36
CA LEU A 65 23.44 -14.66 15.07
C LEU A 65 22.00 -14.92 15.55
N CYS A 66 21.49 -16.13 15.31
CA CYS A 66 20.15 -16.54 15.73
C CYS A 66 19.98 -16.54 17.26
N LEU A 67 21.06 -16.77 18.02
CA LEU A 67 21.04 -16.76 19.49
C LEU A 67 21.12 -15.33 20.06
N GLU A 68 21.84 -14.43 19.40
CA GLU A 68 22.19 -13.12 19.95
C GLU A 68 21.24 -11.99 19.56
N LYS A 69 20.74 -11.95 18.31
CA LYS A 69 20.33 -10.67 17.69
C LYS A 69 18.90 -10.60 17.19
N GLY A 70 18.22 -11.71 16.89
CA GLY A 70 16.91 -11.61 16.24
C GLY A 70 16.11 -12.89 16.13
N ARG A 71 14.80 -12.79 16.37
CA ARG A 71 13.85 -13.90 16.29
C ARG A 71 13.55 -14.27 14.84
N GLU A 72 13.61 -13.29 13.95
CA GLU A 72 13.46 -13.39 12.50
C GLU A 72 14.56 -14.23 11.86
N PHE A 73 15.82 -14.11 12.30
CA PHE A 73 16.90 -14.97 11.81
C PHE A 73 16.70 -16.42 12.26
N ALA A 74 16.25 -16.64 13.50
CA ALA A 74 15.91 -17.97 13.99
C ALA A 74 14.77 -18.60 13.18
N ARG A 75 13.68 -17.85 12.90
CA ARG A 75 12.59 -18.30 12.02
C ARG A 75 13.09 -18.62 10.61
N ALA A 76 13.88 -17.73 10.01
CA ALA A 76 14.47 -17.92 8.69
C ALA A 76 15.30 -19.21 8.61
N ARG A 77 16.15 -19.45 9.62
CA ARG A 77 16.98 -20.65 9.73
C ARG A 77 16.13 -21.90 9.93
N ASN A 78 15.14 -21.84 10.81
CA ASN A 78 14.24 -22.97 11.06
C ASN A 78 13.44 -23.35 9.82
N ALA A 79 12.98 -22.37 9.04
CA ALA A 79 12.33 -22.61 7.75
C ALA A 79 13.29 -23.33 6.79
N GLY A 80 14.52 -22.81 6.64
CA GLY A 80 15.54 -23.41 5.79
C GLY A 80 15.84 -24.87 6.17
N LEU A 81 16.03 -25.15 7.45
CA LEU A 81 16.27 -26.52 7.94
C LEU A 81 15.10 -27.46 7.65
N ILE A 82 13.85 -27.02 7.86
CA ILE A 82 12.65 -27.81 7.52
C ILE A 82 12.65 -28.15 6.04
N MET A 83 12.88 -27.17 5.17
CA MET A 83 12.93 -27.38 3.71
C MET A 83 14.11 -28.26 3.28
N SER A 84 15.18 -28.32 4.08
CA SER A 84 16.30 -29.28 3.95
C SER A 84 16.07 -30.63 4.64
N ASN A 85 14.82 -31.00 4.95
CA ASN A 85 14.42 -32.27 5.58
C ASN A 85 14.89 -32.47 7.03
N GLU A 86 15.06 -31.39 7.78
CA GLU A 86 15.44 -31.42 9.19
C GLU A 86 14.41 -30.67 10.04
N VAL A 87 13.84 -31.34 11.06
CA VAL A 87 12.91 -30.69 12.00
C VAL A 87 13.70 -30.11 13.19
N PRO A 88 13.92 -28.78 13.24
CA PRO A 88 14.69 -28.15 14.31
C PRO A 88 13.92 -28.18 15.64
N GLN A 89 14.66 -27.92 16.72
CA GLN A 89 14.07 -27.63 18.03
C GLN A 89 13.64 -26.16 18.07
N MET A 90 12.34 -25.91 18.23
CA MET A 90 11.74 -24.58 18.32
C MET A 90 11.11 -24.45 19.70
N SER A 91 11.77 -23.70 20.58
CA SER A 91 11.41 -23.66 22.00
C SER A 91 10.28 -22.68 22.31
N SER A 92 9.99 -21.77 21.37
CA SER A 92 8.98 -20.74 21.51
C SER A 92 8.21 -20.51 20.21
N GLU A 93 6.98 -20.01 20.32
CA GLU A 93 6.15 -19.65 19.16
C GLU A 93 6.83 -18.63 18.24
N VAL A 94 7.64 -17.74 18.80
CA VAL A 94 8.32 -16.69 18.04
C VAL A 94 9.47 -17.20 17.17
N GLU A 95 9.91 -18.45 17.37
CA GLU A 95 10.92 -19.12 16.55
C GLU A 95 10.30 -19.98 15.43
N LYS A 96 8.97 -20.15 15.44
CA LYS A 96 8.28 -20.97 14.44
C LYS A 96 8.10 -20.18 13.14
N PRO A 97 8.62 -20.68 12.00
CA PRO A 97 8.46 -20.01 10.72
C PRO A 97 7.03 -20.13 10.20
N TYR A 98 6.53 -19.06 9.58
CA TYR A 98 5.22 -19.07 8.93
C TYR A 98 5.27 -19.77 7.56
N CYS A 99 6.22 -19.41 6.70
CA CYS A 99 6.42 -20.04 5.39
C CYS A 99 7.52 -21.12 5.45
N ILE A 100 7.14 -22.38 5.21
CA ILE A 100 8.01 -23.58 5.28
C ILE A 100 8.03 -24.40 3.97
N TRP A 101 7.54 -23.80 2.88
CA TRP A 101 7.35 -24.46 1.58
C TRP A 101 7.97 -23.69 0.41
N TYR A 102 8.77 -22.66 0.70
CA TYR A 102 9.47 -21.84 -0.29
C TYR A 102 10.81 -21.33 0.25
N PRO A 103 11.92 -21.44 -0.53
CA PRO A 103 11.97 -21.77 -1.96
C PRO A 103 11.76 -23.25 -2.31
N ASP A 104 12.13 -24.14 -1.40
CA ASP A 104 12.12 -25.59 -1.61
C ASP A 104 11.05 -26.29 -0.77
N LEU A 105 10.81 -27.56 -1.06
CA LEU A 105 9.85 -28.40 -0.34
C LEU A 105 10.60 -29.47 0.45
N ALA A 106 10.15 -29.69 1.68
CA ALA A 106 10.54 -30.86 2.45
C ALA A 106 9.79 -32.10 1.95
N THR A 107 10.28 -33.28 2.32
CA THR A 107 9.59 -34.56 2.09
C THR A 107 8.34 -34.67 2.93
N GLU A 108 7.41 -35.50 2.48
CA GLU A 108 6.19 -35.83 3.21
C GLU A 108 6.47 -36.33 4.63
N ASP A 109 7.50 -37.16 4.82
CA ASP A 109 7.89 -37.66 6.15
C ASP A 109 8.42 -36.56 7.10
N THR A 110 9.14 -35.57 6.56
CA THR A 110 9.59 -34.41 7.34
C THR A 110 8.39 -33.60 7.81
N TYR A 111 7.45 -33.33 6.92
CA TYR A 111 6.23 -32.59 7.26
C TYR A 111 5.34 -33.35 8.24
N ARG A 112 5.22 -34.68 8.10
CA ARG A 112 4.53 -35.55 9.07
C ARG A 112 5.19 -35.47 10.45
N SER A 113 6.53 -35.54 10.50
CA SER A 113 7.30 -35.40 11.74
C SER A 113 7.15 -34.01 12.36
N LEU A 114 7.08 -32.96 11.54
CA LEU A 114 6.88 -31.59 11.98
C LEU A 114 5.50 -31.42 12.64
N ALA A 115 4.43 -31.87 11.99
CA ALA A 115 3.07 -31.80 12.53
C ALA A 115 2.88 -32.62 13.80
N GLN A 116 3.57 -33.76 13.93
CA GLN A 116 3.57 -34.56 15.16
C GLN A 116 4.29 -33.87 16.32
N ARG A 117 5.43 -33.22 16.05
CA ARG A 117 6.23 -32.54 17.07
C ARG A 117 5.63 -31.19 17.48
N TYR A 118 5.08 -30.45 16.53
CA TYR A 118 4.45 -29.14 16.74
C TYR A 118 3.05 -29.13 16.14
N PRO A 119 2.04 -29.65 16.87
CA PRO A 119 0.66 -29.76 16.37
C PRO A 119 0.03 -28.42 15.97
N ASP A 120 0.52 -27.31 16.51
CA ASP A 120 0.07 -25.96 16.15
C ASP A 120 0.50 -25.53 14.73
N MET A 121 1.58 -26.11 14.20
CA MET A 121 2.06 -25.83 12.83
C MET A 121 1.37 -26.68 11.75
N ARG A 122 0.34 -27.46 12.09
CA ARG A 122 -0.34 -28.36 11.15
C ARG A 122 -0.94 -27.65 9.94
N TYR A 123 -1.34 -26.38 10.06
CA TYR A 123 -1.82 -25.60 8.90
C TYR A 123 -0.68 -25.15 7.99
N ASN A 124 0.49 -24.82 8.54
CA ASN A 124 1.70 -24.54 7.74
C ASN A 124 2.10 -25.79 6.94
N VAL A 125 2.02 -26.96 7.57
CA VAL A 125 2.20 -28.26 6.90
C VAL A 125 1.12 -28.51 5.85
N GLY A 126 -0.15 -28.23 6.16
CA GLY A 126 -1.25 -28.37 5.21
C GLY A 126 -1.06 -27.50 3.96
N ARG A 127 -0.59 -26.27 4.14
CA ARG A 127 -0.24 -25.39 3.02
C ARG A 127 0.96 -25.89 2.23
N ALA A 128 1.97 -26.45 2.89
CA ALA A 128 3.06 -27.13 2.18
C ALA A 128 2.57 -28.34 1.37
N CYS A 129 1.59 -29.10 1.89
CA CYS A 129 0.96 -30.20 1.14
C CYS A 129 0.22 -29.69 -0.10
N ALA A 130 -0.46 -28.55 0.01
CA ALA A 130 -1.11 -27.90 -1.13
C ALA A 130 -0.13 -27.46 -2.23
N VAL A 131 1.11 -27.14 -1.86
CA VAL A 131 2.18 -26.84 -2.82
C VAL A 131 2.80 -28.10 -3.42
N ALA A 132 3.01 -29.14 -2.61
CA ALA A 132 3.72 -30.36 -3.00
C ALA A 132 2.82 -31.44 -3.64
N GLY A 133 1.50 -31.32 -3.49
CA GLY A 133 0.55 -32.36 -3.88
C GLY A 133 0.50 -33.55 -2.92
N TYR A 134 0.89 -33.37 -1.65
CA TYR A 134 0.89 -34.43 -0.63
C TYR A 134 -0.52 -34.65 -0.07
N LYS A 135 -1.44 -35.14 -0.90
CA LYS A 135 -2.85 -35.33 -0.56
C LYS A 135 -3.07 -36.27 0.63
N ALA A 136 -2.32 -37.37 0.70
CA ALA A 136 -2.43 -38.35 1.78
C ALA A 136 -2.10 -37.70 3.14
N LEU A 137 -0.95 -37.02 3.23
CA LEU A 137 -0.60 -36.26 4.42
C LEU A 137 -1.60 -35.15 4.72
N TYR A 138 -2.08 -34.41 3.72
CA TYR A 138 -3.11 -33.39 3.92
C TYR A 138 -4.36 -33.95 4.63
N ASP A 139 -4.81 -35.14 4.23
CA ASP A 139 -5.95 -35.81 4.86
C ASP A 139 -5.64 -36.28 6.29
N GLU A 140 -4.41 -36.70 6.58
CA GLU A 140 -3.96 -37.09 7.93
C GLU A 140 -4.00 -35.92 8.93
N LEU A 141 -3.85 -34.67 8.47
CA LEU A 141 -3.75 -33.48 9.35
C LEU A 141 -5.09 -33.06 9.96
N ASP A 142 -6.21 -33.56 9.41
CA ASP A 142 -7.58 -33.25 9.86
C ASP A 142 -7.81 -31.74 10.08
N LEU A 143 -7.55 -30.96 9.01
CA LEU A 143 -7.66 -29.51 9.02
C LEU A 143 -9.09 -29.07 8.73
N LEU A 144 -9.46 -27.91 9.29
CA LEU A 144 -10.62 -27.20 8.77
C LEU A 144 -10.35 -26.76 7.31
N PRO A 145 -11.39 -26.68 6.46
CA PRO A 145 -11.25 -26.27 5.06
C PRO A 145 -10.83 -24.80 4.93
N ASP A 146 -9.53 -24.55 5.03
CA ASP A 146 -8.91 -23.23 5.00
C ASP A 146 -8.78 -22.68 3.56
N VAL A 147 -9.23 -21.44 3.35
CA VAL A 147 -9.24 -20.81 2.02
C VAL A 147 -7.84 -20.48 1.50
N SER A 148 -6.87 -20.19 2.36
CA SER A 148 -5.50 -19.88 1.94
C SER A 148 -4.80 -21.14 1.41
N ILE A 149 -5.06 -22.31 2.03
CA ILE A 149 -4.61 -23.60 1.51
C ILE A 149 -5.26 -23.92 0.15
N ALA A 150 -6.56 -23.62 -0.02
CA ALA A 150 -7.22 -23.80 -1.32
C ALA A 150 -6.63 -22.88 -2.41
N GLU A 151 -6.39 -21.60 -2.10
CA GLU A 151 -5.75 -20.68 -3.04
C GLU A 151 -4.37 -21.19 -3.48
N GLU A 152 -3.58 -21.70 -2.53
CA GLU A 152 -2.27 -22.31 -2.78
C GLU A 152 -2.36 -23.59 -3.63
N ALA A 153 -3.31 -24.49 -3.32
CA ALA A 153 -3.50 -25.74 -4.06
C ALA A 153 -3.87 -25.46 -5.53
N ARG A 154 -4.75 -24.46 -5.76
CA ARG A 154 -5.13 -24.02 -7.10
C ARG A 154 -3.96 -23.42 -7.87
N ASP A 155 -3.13 -22.61 -7.21
CA ASP A 155 -1.93 -22.00 -7.82
C ASP A 155 -0.94 -23.07 -8.33
N ASN A 156 -0.78 -24.15 -7.57
CA ASN A 156 0.14 -25.24 -7.88
C ASN A 156 -0.49 -26.39 -8.70
N GLY A 157 -1.79 -26.29 -9.05
CA GLY A 157 -2.50 -27.28 -9.87
C GLY A 157 -2.91 -28.57 -9.14
N HIS A 158 -2.87 -28.58 -7.81
CA HIS A 158 -3.26 -29.72 -6.96
C HIS A 158 -4.77 -29.67 -6.66
N MET A 159 -5.55 -29.97 -7.70
CA MET A 159 -7.01 -29.81 -7.69
C MET A 159 -7.74 -30.74 -6.72
N ASP A 160 -7.14 -31.86 -6.34
CA ASP A 160 -7.69 -32.79 -5.35
C ASP A 160 -7.74 -32.20 -3.94
N ILE A 161 -6.72 -31.46 -3.52
CA ILE A 161 -6.72 -30.70 -2.25
C ILE A 161 -7.67 -29.50 -2.38
N PHE A 162 -7.61 -28.77 -3.50
CA PHE A 162 -8.50 -27.64 -3.74
C PHE A 162 -9.98 -28.04 -3.67
N ASP A 163 -10.38 -29.08 -4.38
CA ASP A 163 -11.76 -29.57 -4.44
C ASP A 163 -12.20 -30.13 -3.08
N ALA A 164 -11.30 -30.76 -2.32
CA ALA A 164 -11.60 -31.24 -0.96
C ALA A 164 -11.97 -30.09 -0.01
N ILE A 165 -11.43 -28.89 -0.22
CA ILE A 165 -11.71 -27.68 0.57
C ILE A 165 -12.93 -26.92 0.03
N VAL A 166 -12.96 -26.62 -1.28
CA VAL A 166 -13.96 -25.73 -1.89
C VAL A 166 -15.36 -26.33 -1.91
N ASN A 167 -15.45 -27.67 -1.99
CA ASN A 167 -16.74 -28.37 -1.94
C ASN A 167 -17.32 -28.51 -0.53
N GLN A 168 -16.60 -28.07 0.52
CA GLN A 168 -17.14 -28.06 1.87
C GLN A 168 -18.24 -27.01 2.03
N PRO A 169 -19.30 -27.30 2.81
CA PRO A 169 -20.41 -26.37 3.01
C PRO A 169 -19.96 -25.08 3.73
N VAL A 170 -18.99 -25.20 4.64
CA VAL A 170 -18.41 -24.10 5.41
C VAL A 170 -16.90 -24.12 5.21
N ARG A 171 -16.32 -22.95 4.95
CA ARG A 171 -14.88 -22.73 4.77
C ARG A 171 -14.39 -21.70 5.78
N TYR A 172 -13.10 -21.77 6.10
CA TYR A 172 -12.50 -21.01 7.20
C TYR A 172 -11.33 -20.16 6.72
N ALA A 173 -11.10 -19.04 7.39
CA ALA A 173 -9.86 -18.28 7.33
C ALA A 173 -9.11 -18.54 8.63
N VAL A 174 -8.31 -19.61 8.63
CA VAL A 174 -7.45 -20.03 9.74
C VAL A 174 -6.07 -19.36 9.59
N MET A 175 -5.52 -19.39 8.37
CA MET A 175 -4.24 -18.75 8.05
C MET A 175 -4.45 -17.30 7.59
N ASN A 176 -3.63 -16.37 8.09
CA ASN A 176 -3.62 -14.97 7.68
C ASN A 176 -2.21 -14.52 7.29
N ASP A 177 -2.01 -14.30 5.98
CA ASP A 177 -0.71 -13.94 5.40
C ASP A 177 -0.30 -12.49 5.66
N TYR A 178 -1.26 -11.61 5.94
CA TYR A 178 -0.99 -10.21 6.28
C TYR A 178 -0.29 -10.09 7.64
N THR A 179 -0.65 -10.96 8.59
CA THR A 179 -0.14 -10.94 9.97
C THR A 179 0.78 -12.11 10.28
N ARG A 180 0.87 -13.11 9.38
CA ARG A 180 1.62 -14.36 9.55
C ARG A 180 1.14 -15.15 10.78
N THR A 181 -0.18 -15.26 10.93
CA THR A 181 -0.81 -15.93 12.08
C THR A 181 -1.67 -17.11 11.65
N VAL A 182 -1.83 -18.07 12.57
CA VAL A 182 -2.73 -19.22 12.44
C VAL A 182 -3.70 -19.20 13.63
N GLU A 183 -4.99 -18.98 13.37
CA GLU A 183 -6.03 -18.89 14.40
C GLU A 183 -6.71 -20.25 14.62
N LEU A 184 -6.32 -20.96 15.68
CA LEU A 184 -6.79 -22.32 15.95
C LEU A 184 -8.04 -22.38 16.84
N GLU A 185 -8.32 -21.36 17.64
CA GLU A 185 -9.38 -21.39 18.65
C GLU A 185 -10.71 -20.94 18.07
N ASN A 186 -10.72 -19.81 17.35
CA ASN A 186 -11.95 -19.24 16.79
C ASN A 186 -11.73 -18.70 15.36
N PRO A 187 -11.44 -19.58 14.39
CA PRO A 187 -11.23 -19.17 13.01
C PRO A 187 -12.51 -18.62 12.39
N SER A 188 -12.36 -17.62 11.51
CA SER A 188 -13.49 -17.00 10.83
C SER A 188 -14.15 -17.99 9.85
N ALA A 189 -15.41 -18.33 10.10
CA ALA A 189 -16.19 -19.25 9.27
C ALA A 189 -16.98 -18.53 8.17
N GLY A 190 -17.35 -19.26 7.11
CA GLY A 190 -18.21 -18.76 6.04
C GLY A 190 -17.49 -17.88 5.01
N VAL A 191 -16.16 -17.93 4.99
CA VAL A 191 -15.33 -17.17 4.04
C VAL A 191 -15.30 -17.81 2.64
N CYS A 192 -14.79 -17.05 1.67
CA CYS A 192 -14.70 -17.45 0.28
C CYS A 192 -13.29 -17.16 -0.27
N LEU A 193 -12.97 -17.70 -1.44
CA LEU A 193 -11.70 -17.38 -2.11
C LEU A 193 -11.73 -15.90 -2.50
N ASN A 194 -10.74 -15.14 -2.05
CA ASN A 194 -10.74 -13.68 -2.17
C ASN A 194 -9.37 -13.10 -2.56
N GLY A 195 -8.37 -13.93 -2.86
CA GLY A 195 -7.03 -13.47 -3.24
C GLY A 195 -6.26 -12.85 -2.07
N ASP A 196 -6.48 -13.39 -0.88
CA ASP A 196 -5.89 -12.93 0.39
C ASP A 196 -4.72 -13.81 0.83
N ALA A 197 -4.32 -14.80 0.02
CA ALA A 197 -3.13 -15.60 0.23
C ALA A 197 -1.97 -15.21 -0.70
N ALA A 198 -0.76 -15.15 -0.13
CA ALA A 198 0.50 -15.05 -0.85
C ALA A 198 0.91 -16.42 -1.40
N VAL A 199 0.34 -16.81 -2.55
CA VAL A 199 0.60 -18.10 -3.20
C VAL A 199 2.02 -18.21 -3.76
N ARG A 200 2.55 -19.42 -3.94
CA ARG A 200 3.92 -19.70 -4.39
C ARG A 200 4.31 -18.91 -5.64
N SER A 201 3.44 -18.85 -6.65
CA SER A 201 3.72 -18.10 -7.89
C SER A 201 3.96 -16.60 -7.66
N SER A 202 3.37 -16.03 -6.60
CA SER A 202 3.56 -14.62 -6.22
C SER A 202 4.89 -14.34 -5.50
N LEU A 203 5.54 -15.39 -4.95
CA LEU A 203 6.83 -15.28 -4.29
C LEU A 203 8.01 -15.31 -5.27
N ALA A 204 7.82 -15.98 -6.41
CA ALA A 204 8.84 -16.13 -7.44
C ALA A 204 9.04 -14.83 -8.22
N ARG A 205 10.24 -14.26 -8.16
CA ARG A 205 10.60 -13.03 -8.89
C ARG A 205 11.52 -13.35 -10.07
N PRO A 206 11.18 -12.97 -11.31
CA PRO A 206 12.10 -13.11 -12.42
C PRO A 206 13.32 -12.20 -12.21
N MET A 207 14.51 -12.79 -12.26
CA MET A 207 15.78 -12.07 -12.26
C MET A 207 15.84 -11.09 -13.44
N PRO A 208 16.10 -9.79 -13.22
CA PRO A 208 16.31 -8.87 -14.33
C PRO A 208 17.62 -9.21 -15.06
N LYS A 209 17.64 -9.00 -16.38
CA LYS A 209 18.76 -9.30 -17.27
C LYS A 209 19.96 -8.32 -17.16
N LYS A 210 19.94 -7.35 -16.24
CA LYS A 210 20.95 -6.27 -16.13
C LYS A 210 21.55 -6.17 -14.72
N LYS A 211 22.78 -5.64 -14.67
CA LYS A 211 23.65 -5.59 -13.48
C LYS A 211 23.05 -4.80 -12.31
N PHE A 212 22.68 -5.59 -11.30
CA PHE A 212 22.47 -5.48 -9.85
C PHE A 212 22.58 -4.14 -9.10
N ASN A 213 21.47 -3.75 -8.48
CA ASN A 213 21.37 -3.46 -7.05
C ASN A 213 20.35 -4.44 -6.45
N VAL A 214 20.61 -5.05 -5.28
CA VAL A 214 19.54 -5.74 -4.54
C VAL A 214 18.60 -4.66 -4.02
N THR A 215 17.29 -4.89 -4.13
CA THR A 215 16.27 -3.96 -3.65
C THR A 215 15.29 -4.69 -2.76
N ARG A 216 14.56 -3.92 -1.95
CA ARG A 216 13.46 -4.40 -1.12
C ARG A 216 12.18 -3.66 -1.45
N THR A 217 11.08 -4.15 -0.88
CA THR A 217 9.76 -3.59 -1.09
C THR A 217 9.15 -3.23 0.25
N ASP A 218 9.53 -2.05 0.74
CA ASP A 218 8.94 -1.55 1.96
C ASP A 218 7.43 -1.35 1.75
N GLY A 219 6.64 -1.89 2.68
CA GLY A 219 5.19 -1.72 2.68
C GLY A 219 4.38 -2.63 1.76
N HIS A 220 4.97 -3.68 1.16
CA HIS A 220 4.16 -4.71 0.49
C HIS A 220 3.29 -5.45 1.51
N TYR A 221 2.03 -5.71 1.16
CA TYR A 221 1.03 -6.25 2.07
C TYR A 221 1.29 -7.72 2.47
N PHE A 222 2.04 -8.48 1.66
CA PHE A 222 2.53 -9.80 2.03
C PHE A 222 4.04 -9.82 2.24
N ASP A 223 4.48 -10.37 3.37
CA ASP A 223 5.89 -10.66 3.67
C ASP A 223 6.01 -11.99 4.44
N ILE A 224 5.43 -13.06 3.89
CA ILE A 224 5.39 -14.38 4.53
C ILE A 224 6.79 -15.03 4.66
N GLN A 225 7.79 -14.51 3.93
CA GLN A 225 9.20 -14.93 3.99
C GLN A 225 10.03 -14.10 4.99
N GLU A 226 9.51 -12.94 5.41
CA GLU A 226 10.17 -12.00 6.32
C GLU A 226 11.42 -11.32 5.75
N ASP A 227 11.59 -11.38 4.44
CA ASP A 227 12.72 -10.80 3.71
C ASP A 227 12.34 -9.48 3.02
N LYS A 228 11.19 -8.87 3.39
CA LYS A 228 10.68 -7.64 2.77
C LYS A 228 10.66 -7.72 1.25
N ASN A 229 10.40 -8.91 0.70
CA ASN A 229 10.41 -9.13 -0.74
C ASN A 229 11.75 -8.77 -1.39
N ALA A 230 12.85 -9.05 -0.70
CA ALA A 230 14.21 -8.81 -1.19
C ALA A 230 14.42 -9.49 -2.55
N GLY A 231 14.95 -8.74 -3.51
CA GLY A 231 15.20 -9.29 -4.83
C GLY A 231 16.02 -8.38 -5.72
N PRO A 232 16.57 -8.94 -6.82
CA PRO A 232 17.44 -8.22 -7.74
C PRO A 232 16.68 -7.25 -8.67
N SER A 233 15.35 -7.23 -8.63
CA SER A 233 14.53 -6.24 -9.31
C SER A 233 13.88 -5.32 -8.28
N SER A 234 13.97 -4.00 -8.51
CA SER A 234 12.92 -3.13 -7.98
C SER A 234 11.61 -3.71 -8.49
N TRP A 235 10.58 -3.82 -7.65
CA TRP A 235 9.24 -4.03 -8.19
C TRP A 235 9.07 -3.07 -9.36
N PRO A 236 8.46 -3.49 -10.48
CA PRO A 236 7.96 -2.51 -11.41
C PRO A 236 7.17 -1.51 -10.55
N THR A 237 7.69 -0.29 -10.44
CA THR A 237 7.03 0.83 -9.77
C THR A 237 5.58 0.74 -10.17
N PRO A 238 4.64 0.54 -9.24
CA PRO A 238 3.33 -0.05 -9.43
C PRO A 238 2.81 0.12 -10.85
N GLU A 239 3.33 -0.71 -11.77
CA GLU A 239 2.89 -0.69 -13.15
C GLU A 239 1.54 -1.37 -13.01
N CYS A 240 0.50 -0.52 -12.99
CA CYS A 240 -0.90 -0.85 -12.75
C CYS A 240 -1.14 -2.33 -12.90
N SER A 241 -1.43 -3.03 -11.80
CA SER A 241 -1.83 -4.44 -11.82
C SER A 241 -2.79 -4.62 -13.00
N THR A 242 -2.34 -5.33 -14.04
CA THR A 242 -3.12 -5.41 -15.28
C THR A 242 -4.17 -6.49 -15.09
N LEU A 243 -5.44 -6.13 -15.31
CA LEU A 243 -6.49 -7.11 -15.33
C LEU A 243 -6.40 -7.88 -16.65
N GLU A 244 -6.11 -9.17 -16.59
CA GLU A 244 -6.09 -10.00 -17.79
C GLU A 244 -7.45 -9.95 -18.52
N ALA A 245 -7.42 -10.00 -19.86
CA ALA A 245 -8.62 -9.89 -20.69
C ALA A 245 -9.74 -10.86 -20.29
N ARG A 246 -9.36 -12.09 -19.88
CA ARG A 246 -10.28 -13.13 -19.40
C ARG A 246 -11.03 -12.79 -18.11
N PHE A 247 -10.54 -11.82 -17.34
CA PHE A 247 -11.12 -11.39 -16.07
C PHE A 247 -11.80 -10.02 -16.16
N THR A 248 -11.92 -9.44 -17.36
CA THR A 248 -12.53 -8.11 -17.58
C THR A 248 -13.97 -8.02 -17.07
N GLU A 249 -14.74 -9.10 -17.14
CA GLU A 249 -16.11 -9.17 -16.59
C GLU A 249 -16.15 -8.85 -15.09
N LEU A 250 -15.09 -9.19 -14.34
CA LEU A 250 -15.01 -8.88 -12.92
C LEU A 250 -15.05 -7.37 -12.66
N ALA A 251 -14.67 -6.51 -13.62
CA ALA A 251 -14.70 -5.07 -13.43
C ALA A 251 -16.12 -4.50 -13.30
N TYR A 252 -17.12 -5.10 -13.95
CA TYR A 252 -18.47 -4.52 -14.04
C TYR A 252 -19.61 -5.49 -13.67
N MET A 253 -19.38 -6.80 -13.64
CA MET A 253 -20.36 -7.77 -13.15
C MET A 253 -20.26 -7.95 -11.63
N PRO A 254 -21.31 -8.42 -10.93
CA PRO A 254 -21.22 -8.83 -9.53
C PRO A 254 -20.05 -9.79 -9.31
N LEU A 255 -19.29 -9.58 -8.23
CA LEU A 255 -18.16 -10.44 -7.92
C LEU A 255 -18.67 -11.86 -7.63
N PRO A 256 -18.07 -12.91 -8.22
CA PRO A 256 -18.41 -14.28 -7.89
C PRO A 256 -18.17 -14.53 -6.40
N ARG A 257 -18.85 -15.53 -5.82
CA ARG A 257 -18.58 -15.94 -4.43
C ARG A 257 -17.10 -16.24 -4.25
N ASP A 258 -16.52 -17.03 -5.13
CA ASP A 258 -15.11 -17.37 -5.13
C ASP A 258 -14.39 -16.63 -6.25
N LEU A 259 -13.43 -15.78 -5.90
CA LEU A 259 -12.61 -15.09 -6.89
C LEU A 259 -11.71 -16.09 -7.62
N PRO A 260 -11.52 -15.93 -8.95
CA PRO A 260 -10.53 -16.72 -9.67
C PRO A 260 -9.11 -16.38 -9.19
N ALA A 261 -8.13 -17.19 -9.58
CA ALA A 261 -6.73 -16.92 -9.29
C ALA A 261 -6.25 -15.71 -10.11
N LEU A 262 -6.18 -14.54 -9.47
CA LEU A 262 -5.67 -13.30 -10.07
C LEU A 262 -5.12 -12.37 -8.99
N ASN A 263 -4.29 -11.41 -9.40
CA ASN A 263 -3.97 -10.26 -8.54
C ASN A 263 -5.15 -9.28 -8.52
N LYS A 264 -5.90 -9.27 -7.42
CA LYS A 264 -7.11 -8.44 -7.24
C LYS A 264 -6.86 -6.94 -7.03
N ASP A 265 -5.61 -6.47 -6.97
CA ASP A 265 -5.30 -5.07 -6.63
C ASP A 265 -6.02 -4.08 -7.57
N ILE A 266 -6.12 -4.40 -8.85
CA ILE A 266 -6.87 -3.57 -9.82
C ILE A 266 -8.38 -3.52 -9.53
N LEU A 267 -8.96 -4.60 -9.00
CA LEU A 267 -10.36 -4.63 -8.61
C LEU A 267 -10.60 -3.78 -7.36
N ILE A 268 -9.62 -3.66 -6.46
CA ILE A 268 -9.65 -2.73 -5.32
C ILE A 268 -9.70 -1.30 -5.83
N LEU A 269 -8.81 -0.95 -6.76
CA LEU A 269 -8.75 0.39 -7.36
C LEU A 269 -10.06 0.76 -8.07
N LEU A 270 -10.61 -0.16 -8.87
CA LEU A 270 -11.90 0.06 -9.56
C LEU A 270 -13.04 0.25 -8.55
N ALA A 271 -13.11 -0.58 -7.52
CA ALA A 271 -14.15 -0.48 -6.50
C ALA A 271 -14.06 0.84 -5.70
N ALA A 272 -12.85 1.26 -5.34
CA ALA A 272 -12.61 2.54 -4.66
C ALA A 272 -12.97 3.72 -5.56
N TRP A 273 -12.50 3.68 -6.82
CA TRP A 273 -12.75 4.71 -7.82
C TRP A 273 -14.24 4.92 -8.00
N ASP A 274 -15.01 3.85 -8.24
CA ASP A 274 -16.46 3.92 -8.44
C ASP A 274 -17.28 4.13 -7.16
N GLY A 275 -16.62 4.28 -6.00
CA GLY A 275 -17.29 4.41 -4.71
C GLY A 275 -18.22 3.24 -4.38
N ASN A 276 -17.87 2.03 -4.82
CA ASN A 276 -18.69 0.85 -4.60
C ASN A 276 -18.36 0.25 -3.22
N VAL A 277 -19.20 0.57 -2.23
CA VAL A 277 -19.04 0.15 -0.83
C VAL A 277 -18.90 -1.37 -0.69
N GLU A 278 -19.79 -2.15 -1.32
CA GLU A 278 -19.81 -3.62 -1.18
C GLU A 278 -18.55 -4.26 -1.77
N ARG A 279 -18.15 -3.82 -2.97
CA ARG A 279 -16.95 -4.36 -3.61
C ARG A 279 -15.68 -3.93 -2.88
N TYR A 280 -15.59 -2.67 -2.50
CA TYR A 280 -14.39 -2.15 -1.86
C TYR A 280 -14.19 -2.76 -0.47
N SER A 281 -15.27 -2.85 0.34
CA SER A 281 -15.21 -3.50 1.65
C SER A 281 -14.78 -4.97 1.59
N ARG A 282 -15.22 -5.71 0.56
CA ARG A 282 -14.82 -7.11 0.33
C ARG A 282 -13.38 -7.27 -0.17
N LEU A 283 -12.95 -6.40 -1.08
CA LEU A 283 -11.70 -6.59 -1.82
C LEU A 283 -10.48 -5.98 -1.12
N ARG A 284 -10.66 -4.88 -0.37
CA ARG A 284 -9.58 -4.12 0.24
C ARG A 284 -8.64 -4.99 1.07
N ARG A 285 -7.36 -4.61 1.10
CA ARG A 285 -6.35 -5.23 1.95
C ARG A 285 -6.18 -4.41 3.25
N PRO A 286 -5.52 -4.96 4.28
CA PRO A 286 -5.22 -4.20 5.51
C PRO A 286 -4.27 -3.01 5.32
N VAL A 287 -3.55 -2.96 4.20
CA VAL A 287 -2.66 -1.86 3.80
C VAL A 287 -3.06 -1.42 2.41
N LEU A 288 -3.03 -0.10 2.19
CA LEU A 288 -3.35 0.49 0.88
C LEU A 288 -2.42 -0.08 -0.21
N VAL A 289 -3.02 -0.52 -1.30
CA VAL A 289 -2.29 -0.83 -2.52
C VAL A 289 -1.91 0.48 -3.24
N PRO A 290 -0.91 0.46 -4.12
CA PRO A 290 -0.52 1.66 -4.84
C PRO A 290 -1.67 2.30 -5.63
N ASN A 291 -1.75 3.63 -5.59
CA ASN A 291 -2.83 4.45 -6.17
C ASN A 291 -4.21 4.30 -5.51
N GLU A 292 -4.36 3.46 -4.48
CA GLU A 292 -5.65 3.24 -3.80
C GLU A 292 -6.18 4.52 -3.14
N LEU A 293 -5.31 5.29 -2.47
CA LEU A 293 -5.72 6.57 -1.87
C LEU A 293 -6.37 7.50 -2.90
N THR A 294 -5.75 7.69 -4.05
CA THR A 294 -6.29 8.58 -5.09
C THR A 294 -7.65 8.08 -5.59
N ALA A 295 -7.81 6.76 -5.76
CA ALA A 295 -9.08 6.15 -6.13
C ALA A 295 -10.15 6.33 -5.04
N VAL A 296 -9.79 6.12 -3.76
CA VAL A 296 -10.66 6.35 -2.60
C VAL A 296 -11.13 7.80 -2.55
N LEU A 297 -10.21 8.76 -2.66
CA LEU A 297 -10.56 10.17 -2.62
C LEU A 297 -11.52 10.52 -3.77
N ARG A 298 -11.25 10.06 -5.00
CA ARG A 298 -12.21 10.21 -6.11
C ARG A 298 -13.56 9.61 -5.72
N GLY A 299 -13.60 8.37 -5.26
CA GLY A 299 -14.84 7.70 -4.85
C GLY A 299 -15.65 8.54 -3.87
N VAL A 300 -15.00 9.10 -2.86
CA VAL A 300 -15.61 9.99 -1.85
C VAL A 300 -16.20 11.25 -2.49
N TYR A 301 -15.44 11.93 -3.35
CA TYR A 301 -15.88 13.15 -4.03
C TYR A 301 -17.12 12.91 -4.90
N HIS A 302 -17.23 11.75 -5.54
CA HIS A 302 -18.31 11.45 -6.49
C HIS A 302 -19.52 10.73 -5.89
N HIS A 303 -19.35 9.95 -4.81
CA HIS A 303 -20.38 9.02 -4.33
C HIS A 303 -20.71 9.25 -2.85
N THR A 304 -21.86 9.89 -2.57
CA THR A 304 -22.30 10.20 -1.20
C THR A 304 -22.40 8.97 -0.28
N PRO A 305 -22.97 7.82 -0.70
CA PRO A 305 -23.03 6.64 0.17
C PRO A 305 -21.64 6.13 0.57
N PHE A 306 -20.68 6.19 -0.36
CA PHE A 306 -19.29 5.80 -0.12
C PHE A 306 -18.60 6.73 0.88
N ALA A 307 -18.74 8.04 0.70
CA ALA A 307 -18.25 9.04 1.65
C ALA A 307 -18.84 8.84 3.06
N ARG A 308 -20.15 8.54 3.14
CA ARG A 308 -20.82 8.29 4.41
C ARG A 308 -20.31 7.02 5.08
N TRP A 309 -20.20 5.93 4.33
CA TRP A 309 -19.67 4.66 4.83
C TRP A 309 -18.22 4.81 5.30
N LEU A 310 -17.34 5.44 4.50
CA LEU A 310 -15.95 5.68 4.87
C LEU A 310 -15.81 6.47 6.17
N SER A 311 -16.68 7.45 6.42
CA SER A 311 -16.65 8.20 7.69
C SER A 311 -16.93 7.36 8.94
N THR A 312 -17.34 6.10 8.80
CA THR A 312 -17.56 5.16 9.91
C THR A 312 -16.41 4.18 10.12
N CYS A 313 -15.46 4.10 9.18
CA CYS A 313 -14.38 3.10 9.17
C CYS A 313 -13.05 3.64 8.61
N VAL A 314 -12.84 4.96 8.61
CA VAL A 314 -11.62 5.58 8.07
C VAL A 314 -10.37 5.07 8.76
N ASP A 315 -10.42 4.90 10.09
CA ASP A 315 -9.32 4.42 10.92
C ASP A 315 -8.96 2.95 10.63
N ASP A 316 -9.89 2.19 10.06
CA ASP A 316 -9.68 0.80 9.62
C ASP A 316 -9.00 0.71 8.24
N ILE A 317 -8.92 1.83 7.51
CA ILE A 317 -8.41 1.88 6.12
C ILE A 317 -7.08 2.64 6.09
N VAL A 318 -7.01 3.73 6.84
CA VAL A 318 -5.85 4.59 6.94
C VAL A 318 -5.54 4.79 8.41
N ARG A 319 -4.25 4.76 8.75
CA ARG A 319 -3.82 5.00 10.13
C ARG A 319 -4.30 6.37 10.61
N PRO A 320 -4.91 6.47 11.81
CA PRO A 320 -5.28 7.75 12.41
C PRO A 320 -4.08 8.68 12.54
N GLU A 321 -4.35 9.99 12.60
CA GLU A 321 -3.32 11.03 12.83
C GLU A 321 -2.19 11.01 11.79
N THR A 322 -2.50 10.58 10.57
CA THR A 322 -1.59 10.66 9.42
C THR A 322 -2.13 11.63 8.38
N THR A 323 -1.24 12.24 7.61
CA THR A 323 -1.61 13.10 6.47
C THR A 323 -2.55 12.40 5.48
N LEU A 324 -2.47 11.07 5.37
CA LEU A 324 -3.38 10.28 4.54
C LEU A 324 -4.81 10.28 5.10
N SER A 325 -4.96 10.16 6.43
CA SER A 325 -6.25 10.25 7.13
C SER A 325 -6.87 11.62 6.93
N ASP A 326 -6.06 12.68 7.08
CA ASP A 326 -6.51 14.07 6.90
C ASP A 326 -7.07 14.29 5.49
N LEU A 327 -6.38 13.79 4.45
CA LEU A 327 -6.85 13.86 3.07
C LEU A 327 -8.21 13.17 2.86
N VAL A 328 -8.44 12.01 3.50
CA VAL A 328 -9.72 11.30 3.42
C VAL A 328 -10.82 12.11 4.11
N TRP A 329 -10.55 12.67 5.29
CA TRP A 329 -11.49 13.53 6.00
C TRP A 329 -11.80 14.81 5.22
N GLN A 330 -10.80 15.44 4.61
CA GLN A 330 -11.02 16.57 3.70
C GLN A 330 -12.01 16.20 2.59
N ALA A 331 -11.82 15.06 1.92
CA ALA A 331 -12.75 14.62 0.89
C ALA A 331 -14.17 14.35 1.44
N ILE A 332 -14.30 13.77 2.63
CA ILE A 332 -15.59 13.51 3.28
C ILE A 332 -16.30 14.83 3.61
N HIS A 333 -15.59 15.80 4.19
CA HIS A 333 -16.11 17.14 4.47
C HIS A 333 -16.48 17.87 3.18
N ALA A 334 -15.65 17.80 2.14
CA ALA A 334 -15.96 18.37 0.84
C ALA A 334 -17.28 17.82 0.30
N ARG A 335 -17.45 16.48 0.31
CA ARG A 335 -18.67 15.84 -0.15
C ARG A 335 -19.89 16.24 0.69
N SER A 336 -19.72 16.42 2.00
CA SER A 336 -20.78 16.85 2.90
C SER A 336 -21.23 18.28 2.58
N ILE A 337 -20.29 19.21 2.40
CA ILE A 337 -20.56 20.60 1.97
C ILE A 337 -21.31 20.62 0.64
N MET A 338 -20.88 19.83 -0.36
CA MET A 338 -21.57 19.74 -1.66
C MET A 338 -23.02 19.26 -1.54
N ASN A 339 -23.33 18.42 -0.55
CA ASN A 339 -24.69 17.95 -0.29
C ASN A 339 -25.50 18.88 0.62
N GLY A 340 -24.94 20.02 1.03
CA GLY A 340 -25.59 20.94 1.97
C GLY A 340 -25.56 20.48 3.44
N ASP A 341 -24.75 19.48 3.77
CA ASP A 341 -24.61 18.97 5.13
C ASP A 341 -23.36 19.57 5.81
N LEU A 342 -23.62 20.43 6.80
CA LEU A 342 -22.58 21.04 7.65
C LEU A 342 -22.61 20.50 9.08
N SER A 343 -23.33 19.39 9.34
CA SER A 343 -23.51 18.85 10.70
C SER A 343 -22.21 18.44 11.41
N ARG A 344 -21.14 18.24 10.64
CA ARG A 344 -19.81 17.83 11.11
C ARG A 344 -18.74 18.92 10.99
N ILE A 345 -19.15 20.15 10.66
CA ILE A 345 -18.23 21.27 10.47
C ILE A 345 -18.66 22.41 11.39
N ASP A 346 -17.82 22.67 12.38
CA ASP A 346 -17.95 23.72 13.38
C ASP A 346 -16.58 24.36 13.69
N SER A 347 -16.57 25.31 14.63
CA SER A 347 -15.37 26.04 15.03
C SER A 347 -14.27 25.17 15.63
N GLU A 348 -14.61 24.00 16.18
CA GLU A 348 -13.68 23.09 16.85
C GLU A 348 -13.11 22.02 15.91
N THR A 349 -13.68 21.91 14.71
CA THR A 349 -13.21 20.95 13.69
C THR A 349 -11.76 21.28 13.30
N ASP A 350 -10.90 20.27 13.28
CA ASP A 350 -9.49 20.46 12.94
C ASP A 350 -9.32 21.06 11.53
N GLY A 351 -8.54 22.14 11.44
CA GLY A 351 -8.25 22.84 10.19
C GLY A 351 -7.56 21.97 9.14
N GLU A 352 -6.73 21.01 9.56
CA GLU A 352 -6.05 20.09 8.63
C GLU A 352 -7.04 19.14 7.94
N THR A 353 -8.21 18.91 8.53
CA THR A 353 -9.28 18.08 7.95
C THR A 353 -10.26 18.87 7.09
N LEU A 354 -10.09 20.19 6.97
CA LEU A 354 -10.96 21.02 6.16
C LEU A 354 -10.58 21.00 4.68
N PRO A 355 -11.56 20.90 3.77
CA PRO A 355 -11.29 20.74 2.35
C PRO A 355 -10.79 22.02 1.69
N SER A 356 -9.77 21.86 0.85
CA SER A 356 -9.33 22.92 -0.07
C SER A 356 -10.20 23.04 -1.33
N LEU A 357 -10.93 21.98 -1.70
CA LEU A 357 -11.79 21.90 -2.87
C LEU A 357 -13.15 21.29 -2.48
N PHE A 358 -14.24 21.99 -2.70
CA PHE A 358 -15.59 21.48 -2.40
C PHE A 358 -16.67 21.94 -3.39
N TRP A 359 -16.28 22.29 -4.61
CA TRP A 359 -17.19 22.74 -5.68
C TRP A 359 -17.17 21.84 -6.92
N TRP A 360 -16.69 20.60 -6.78
CA TRP A 360 -16.67 19.59 -7.82
C TRP A 360 -16.76 18.19 -7.21
N PRO A 361 -17.51 17.24 -7.81
CA PRO A 361 -18.20 17.30 -9.10
C PRO A 361 -19.55 18.04 -9.06
N HIS A 362 -19.96 18.49 -7.88
CA HIS A 362 -21.22 19.20 -7.68
C HIS A 362 -20.97 20.52 -6.96
N HIS A 363 -21.74 21.55 -7.29
CA HIS A 363 -21.66 22.86 -6.64
C HIS A 363 -22.51 22.86 -5.37
N PRO A 364 -21.96 23.24 -4.20
CA PRO A 364 -22.75 23.48 -2.99
C PRO A 364 -23.76 24.61 -3.22
N HIS A 365 -24.90 24.54 -2.54
CA HIS A 365 -25.86 25.64 -2.59
C HIS A 365 -25.31 26.93 -1.95
N GLU A 366 -25.69 28.09 -2.49
CA GLU A 366 -25.20 29.40 -2.02
C GLU A 366 -25.47 29.61 -0.51
N THR A 367 -26.63 29.18 0.00
CA THR A 367 -26.93 29.29 1.44
C THR A 367 -26.02 28.43 2.30
N THR A 368 -25.61 27.26 1.81
CA THR A 368 -24.63 26.40 2.48
C THR A 368 -23.28 27.09 2.54
N LEU A 369 -22.86 27.74 1.45
CA LEU A 369 -21.61 28.50 1.40
C LEU A 369 -21.62 29.69 2.37
N ARG A 370 -22.74 30.43 2.43
CA ARG A 370 -22.91 31.54 3.40
C ARG A 370 -22.82 31.04 4.84
N GLU A 371 -23.53 29.96 5.16
CA GLU A 371 -23.46 29.31 6.48
C GLU A 371 -22.06 28.78 6.80
N LEU A 372 -21.36 28.20 5.82
CA LEU A 372 -20.01 27.68 5.99
C LEU A 372 -19.03 28.79 6.37
N VAL A 373 -19.08 29.96 5.71
CA VAL A 373 -18.25 31.12 6.09
C VAL A 373 -18.59 31.62 7.49
N TRP A 374 -19.87 31.59 7.87
CA TRP A 374 -20.30 32.00 9.21
C TRP A 374 -19.72 31.07 10.29
N ARG A 375 -19.73 29.75 10.08
CA ARG A 375 -19.15 28.76 11.01
C ARG A 375 -17.62 28.74 10.98
N ARG A 376 -17.04 28.91 9.79
CA ARG A 376 -15.60 28.79 9.49
C ARG A 376 -15.10 29.95 8.62
N PRO A 377 -14.84 31.12 9.23
CA PRO A 377 -14.33 32.29 8.52
C PRO A 377 -12.98 32.05 7.84
N ASP A 378 -12.19 31.09 8.33
CA ASP A 378 -10.93 30.64 7.74
C ASP A 378 -11.09 30.03 6.34
N LEU A 379 -12.27 29.52 6.00
CA LEU A 379 -12.60 29.02 4.65
C LEU A 379 -13.10 30.11 3.68
N ARG A 380 -13.13 31.39 4.08
CA ARG A 380 -13.66 32.49 3.24
C ARG A 380 -13.05 32.53 1.85
N HIS A 381 -11.75 32.29 1.73
CA HIS A 381 -11.06 32.27 0.43
C HIS A 381 -11.54 31.10 -0.43
N GLN A 382 -11.59 29.88 0.10
CA GLN A 382 -12.07 28.69 -0.60
C GLN A 382 -13.55 28.85 -1.00
N VAL A 383 -14.38 29.45 -0.14
CA VAL A 383 -15.78 29.76 -0.48
C VAL A 383 -15.86 30.80 -1.59
N THR A 384 -14.97 31.80 -1.61
CA THR A 384 -14.89 32.77 -2.71
C THR A 384 -14.57 32.06 -4.03
N LEU A 385 -13.63 31.11 -4.05
CA LEU A 385 -13.32 30.29 -5.23
C LEU A 385 -14.53 29.44 -5.65
N ALA A 386 -15.26 28.86 -4.69
CA ALA A 386 -16.49 28.13 -4.95
C ALA A 386 -17.59 29.01 -5.57
N CYS A 387 -17.71 30.27 -5.14
CA CYS A 387 -18.66 31.23 -5.71
C CYS A 387 -18.31 31.58 -7.16
N ILE A 388 -17.02 31.79 -7.47
CA ILE A 388 -16.55 31.99 -8.85
C ILE A 388 -16.92 30.76 -9.69
N ALA A 389 -16.58 29.56 -9.22
CA ALA A 389 -16.84 28.30 -9.93
C ALA A 389 -18.35 28.04 -10.16
N SER A 390 -19.19 28.41 -9.18
CA SER A 390 -20.64 28.16 -9.21
C SER A 390 -21.45 29.34 -9.75
N SER A 391 -20.79 30.42 -10.15
CA SER A 391 -21.40 31.67 -10.63
C SER A 391 -22.35 32.38 -9.64
N TYR A 392 -22.05 32.35 -8.33
CA TYR A 392 -22.82 33.07 -7.29
C TYR A 392 -22.33 34.51 -7.09
N HIS A 393 -22.90 35.45 -7.86
CA HIS A 393 -22.48 36.86 -7.88
C HIS A 393 -22.66 37.59 -6.55
N GLU A 394 -23.83 37.44 -5.91
CA GLU A 394 -24.18 38.19 -4.70
C GLU A 394 -23.23 37.83 -3.55
N LEU A 395 -23.12 36.53 -3.23
CA LEU A 395 -22.21 36.05 -2.20
C LEU A 395 -20.74 36.34 -2.55
N TYR A 396 -20.33 36.24 -3.81
CA TYR A 396 -18.97 36.63 -4.21
C TYR A 396 -18.67 38.09 -3.85
N ASN A 397 -19.54 39.03 -4.24
CA ASN A 397 -19.33 40.45 -3.97
C ASN A 397 -19.33 40.76 -2.46
N GLU A 398 -20.18 40.07 -1.69
CA GLU A 398 -20.20 40.15 -0.22
C GLU A 398 -18.85 39.71 0.38
N LEU A 399 -18.32 38.57 -0.08
CA LEU A 399 -17.09 38.00 0.44
C LEU A 399 -15.83 38.74 -0.03
N THR A 400 -15.85 39.40 -1.18
CA THR A 400 -14.67 40.11 -1.70
C THR A 400 -14.62 41.59 -1.32
N ALA A 401 -15.70 42.15 -0.76
CA ALA A 401 -15.75 43.54 -0.34
C ALA A 401 -14.59 43.92 0.60
N GLY A 402 -13.72 44.82 0.13
CA GLY A 402 -12.56 45.31 0.88
C GLY A 402 -11.42 44.30 1.06
N THR A 403 -11.41 43.20 0.30
CA THR A 403 -10.35 42.17 0.36
C THR A 403 -9.41 42.23 -0.85
N GLU A 404 -8.14 41.98 -0.60
CA GLU A 404 -7.13 41.86 -1.65
C GLU A 404 -7.41 40.64 -2.55
N PRO A 405 -7.36 40.79 -3.89
CA PRO A 405 -7.53 39.66 -4.79
C PRO A 405 -6.30 38.75 -4.77
N THR A 406 -6.52 37.47 -5.03
CA THR A 406 -5.46 36.46 -5.05
C THR A 406 -5.25 35.89 -6.45
N GLN A 407 -4.04 35.35 -6.71
CA GLN A 407 -3.72 34.66 -7.96
C GLN A 407 -4.69 33.50 -8.25
N GLN A 408 -5.10 32.77 -7.22
CA GLN A 408 -6.07 31.67 -7.36
C GLN A 408 -7.46 32.16 -7.79
N GLN A 409 -7.90 33.34 -7.34
CA GLN A 409 -9.15 33.94 -7.81
C GLN A 409 -9.08 34.27 -9.31
N LEU A 410 -7.95 34.82 -9.79
CA LEU A 410 -7.76 35.09 -11.22
C LEU A 410 -7.72 33.80 -12.04
N GLU A 411 -6.99 32.79 -11.58
CA GLU A 411 -6.90 31.48 -12.24
C GLU A 411 -8.28 30.82 -12.38
N MET A 412 -9.12 30.90 -11.35
CA MET A 412 -10.49 30.39 -11.38
C MET A 412 -11.38 31.25 -12.29
N ALA A 413 -11.30 32.57 -12.20
CA ALA A 413 -12.12 33.49 -12.99
C ALA A 413 -11.84 33.38 -14.50
N VAL A 414 -10.60 33.09 -14.90
CA VAL A 414 -10.23 32.86 -16.31
C VAL A 414 -10.84 31.56 -16.87
N GLN A 415 -11.15 30.58 -16.02
CA GLN A 415 -11.74 29.31 -16.45
C GLN A 415 -13.27 29.37 -16.59
N VAL A 416 -13.91 30.34 -15.93
CA VAL A 416 -15.37 30.51 -15.94
C VAL A 416 -15.75 31.46 -17.08
N MET A 417 -16.84 31.14 -17.82
CA MET A 417 -17.27 31.96 -18.97
C MET A 417 -17.79 33.36 -18.59
N ASN A 418 -18.07 33.59 -17.30
CA ASN A 418 -18.64 34.82 -16.82
C ASN A 418 -17.55 35.90 -16.63
N PRO A 419 -17.57 37.00 -17.43
CA PRO A 419 -16.51 37.99 -17.41
C PRO A 419 -16.46 38.79 -16.10
N HIS A 420 -17.58 38.88 -15.36
CA HIS A 420 -17.69 39.64 -14.10
C HIS A 420 -16.54 39.34 -13.13
N TYR A 421 -16.26 38.06 -12.89
CA TYR A 421 -15.22 37.66 -11.93
C TYR A 421 -13.82 38.07 -12.37
N ARG A 422 -13.51 37.95 -13.66
CA ARG A 422 -12.19 38.29 -14.18
C ARG A 422 -11.99 39.80 -14.13
N GLU A 423 -12.98 40.56 -14.56
CA GLU A 423 -12.95 42.02 -14.55
C GLU A 423 -12.85 42.55 -13.11
N ASP A 424 -13.61 42.00 -12.18
CA ASP A 424 -13.56 42.40 -10.77
C ASP A 424 -12.20 42.10 -10.11
N VAL A 425 -11.66 40.90 -10.32
CA VAL A 425 -10.35 40.52 -9.76
C VAL A 425 -9.23 41.44 -10.27
N LEU A 426 -9.22 41.76 -11.58
CA LEU A 426 -8.23 42.68 -12.16
C LEU A 426 -8.41 44.11 -11.66
N ARG A 427 -9.66 44.60 -11.59
CA ARG A 427 -9.98 45.92 -11.04
C ARG A 427 -9.49 46.05 -9.60
N ARG A 428 -9.80 45.07 -8.73
CA ARG A 428 -9.32 45.08 -7.34
C ARG A 428 -7.80 44.95 -7.26
N ALA A 429 -7.16 44.27 -8.19
CA ALA A 429 -5.70 44.12 -8.19
C ALA A 429 -5.02 45.47 -8.48
N ASP A 430 -5.57 46.23 -9.43
CA ASP A 430 -5.12 47.59 -9.73
C ASP A 430 -5.37 48.54 -8.55
N GLU A 431 -6.54 48.47 -7.91
CA GLU A 431 -6.89 49.29 -6.73
C GLU A 431 -5.98 49.04 -5.53
N HIS A 432 -5.60 47.78 -5.28
CA HIS A 432 -4.74 47.39 -4.17
C HIS A 432 -3.23 47.38 -4.53
N GLY A 433 -2.87 47.68 -5.79
CA GLY A 433 -1.48 47.63 -6.26
C GLY A 433 -0.86 46.21 -6.26
N VAL A 434 -1.69 45.18 -6.35
CA VAL A 434 -1.28 43.77 -6.34
C VAL A 434 -0.96 43.33 -7.78
N LYS A 435 0.24 42.77 -8.00
CA LYS A 435 0.61 42.21 -9.30
C LYS A 435 0.12 40.77 -9.41
N LEU A 436 -0.87 40.54 -10.27
CA LEU A 436 -1.34 39.20 -10.66
C LEU A 436 -0.75 38.82 -12.02
N PHE A 437 -0.41 37.55 -12.20
CA PHE A 437 0.18 37.05 -13.44
C PHE A 437 -0.89 36.41 -14.34
N PRO A 438 -0.93 36.73 -15.64
CA PRO A 438 -1.78 36.03 -16.59
C PRO A 438 -1.41 34.55 -16.63
N TYR A 439 -2.40 33.66 -16.59
CA TYR A 439 -2.19 32.22 -16.70
C TYR A 439 -1.59 31.88 -18.08
N THR A 440 -0.31 31.48 -18.14
CA THR A 440 0.39 31.14 -19.40
C THR A 440 0.17 29.69 -19.85
N GLY A 441 -0.59 28.87 -19.11
CA GLY A 441 -0.79 27.45 -19.43
C GLY A 441 0.47 26.57 -19.30
N SER A 442 1.67 27.16 -19.24
CA SER A 442 2.94 26.45 -19.05
C SER A 442 3.24 26.32 -17.57
N HIS A 443 2.73 25.26 -16.99
CA HIS A 443 3.45 24.64 -15.90
C HIS A 443 4.50 23.75 -16.59
N ASP A 444 5.79 24.05 -16.43
CA ASP A 444 6.96 23.27 -16.91
C ASP A 444 6.97 21.84 -16.33
N TRP A 445 6.24 20.91 -16.93
CA TRP A 445 6.13 19.51 -16.45
C TRP A 445 6.73 18.52 -17.46
N GLU A 446 7.54 18.98 -18.42
CA GLU A 446 8.02 18.15 -19.52
C GLU A 446 9.15 17.14 -19.20
N HIS A 447 9.64 17.04 -17.96
CA HIS A 447 10.80 16.16 -17.69
C HIS A 447 10.70 15.19 -16.50
N THR A 448 9.51 14.89 -16.00
CA THR A 448 9.37 13.75 -15.07
C THR A 448 8.29 12.76 -15.54
N PRO A 449 8.62 11.46 -15.69
CA PRO A 449 7.65 10.45 -16.05
C PRO A 449 6.57 10.35 -14.98
N TRP A 450 5.33 10.31 -15.47
CA TRP A 450 4.09 10.12 -14.73
C TRP A 450 3.99 8.68 -14.18
N PRO A 451 3.27 8.41 -13.06
CA PRO A 451 2.61 9.34 -12.12
C PRO A 451 3.46 9.66 -10.86
N HIS A 452 3.31 10.87 -10.30
CA HIS A 452 3.91 11.26 -9.02
C HIS A 452 3.00 10.86 -7.83
N PRO A 453 3.51 10.16 -6.79
CA PRO A 453 2.67 9.58 -5.72
C PRO A 453 1.99 10.55 -4.75
N THR A 454 2.30 11.86 -4.76
CA THR A 454 1.95 12.76 -3.64
C THR A 454 1.25 14.06 -4.03
N ARG A 455 0.87 14.26 -5.31
CA ARG A 455 0.20 15.50 -5.73
C ARG A 455 -1.02 15.25 -6.60
N TRP A 456 -2.18 15.63 -6.06
CA TRP A 456 -3.39 15.92 -6.83
C TRP A 456 -3.05 16.96 -7.91
N SER A 457 -3.21 16.61 -9.18
CA SER A 457 -3.13 17.58 -10.28
C SER A 457 -4.54 17.95 -10.76
N ARG A 458 -4.79 19.23 -11.02
CA ARG A 458 -6.09 19.78 -11.45
C ARG A 458 -6.60 19.20 -12.78
N SER A 459 -5.79 18.42 -13.48
CA SER A 459 -6.09 17.72 -14.73
C SER A 459 -7.29 16.77 -14.63
N TYR A 460 -7.61 16.24 -13.45
CA TYR A 460 -8.74 15.34 -13.23
C TYR A 460 -10.13 16.00 -13.36
N LEU A 461 -10.19 17.34 -13.38
CA LEU A 461 -11.45 18.10 -13.52
C LEU A 461 -11.89 18.27 -14.98
N ARG A 462 -11.14 17.76 -15.95
CA ARG A 462 -11.49 17.78 -17.37
C ARG A 462 -11.60 16.35 -17.91
N PRO A 463 -12.80 15.73 -17.90
CA PRO A 463 -12.98 14.48 -18.63
C PRO A 463 -12.83 14.65 -20.14
N ASP A 464 -13.00 15.85 -20.70
CA ASP A 464 -12.78 16.10 -22.12
C ASP A 464 -12.32 17.55 -22.36
N LYS A 465 -11.03 17.72 -22.68
CA LYS A 465 -10.49 18.71 -23.64
C LYS A 465 -9.02 18.46 -23.90
#